data_AF-A0A8C5GRQ0-F1
#
_entry.id   AF-A0A8C5GRQ0-F1
#
_cell.length_a   1.000
_cell.length_b   1.000
_cell.length_c   1.000
_cell.angle_alpha   90.00
_cell.angle_beta   90.00
_cell.angle_gamma   90.00
#
_symmetry.space_group_name_H-M   'P 1'
#
loop_
_entity.id
_entity.type
_entity.pdbx_description
1 polymer ?
#
loop_
_entity_poly.entity_id
_entity_poly.type
_entity_poly.pdbx_seq_one_letter_code
_entity_poly.pdbx_strand_id
1 'polypeptide(L)'
;MGTQPSLTLSTFIIYLYLLDLIKQDNNLLRSNSILKGKNYNNVSLAQRQTINRLRKNNEIIIKPADKGGQIVIQDHFHYLLEAERQLQNRKYYIPLQNPLQPVTSIKIKEIVDSLYTNKYITAEQKYYLYGPDSLRPRCFYLLPKIHKDPDSRTVPHKVPMGRPIVSDCGSESYQIGQTPKTFPPAKKTQGHLFYFL
;
A
#
# COMPACT_ATOMS: atom_id res chain seq x y z
N MET A 1 46.76 -11.15 -27.52
CA MET A 1 46.87 -9.68 -27.34
C MET A 1 45.53 -9.07 -27.71
N GLY A 2 44.68 -8.76 -26.73
CA GLY A 2 43.37 -8.17 -26.98
C GLY A 2 43.49 -6.66 -27.13
N THR A 3 43.13 -6.13 -28.30
CA THR A 3 43.05 -4.70 -28.58
C THR A 3 41.87 -4.08 -27.82
N GLN A 4 42.15 -3.10 -26.96
CA GLN A 4 41.12 -2.32 -26.28
C GLN A 4 40.34 -1.48 -27.32
N PRO A 5 39.00 -1.41 -27.25
CA PRO A 5 38.22 -0.61 -28.18
C PRO A 5 38.53 0.88 -27.98
N SER A 6 38.93 1.57 -29.05
CA SER A 6 39.13 3.02 -29.04
C SER A 6 37.77 3.72 -28.96
N LEU A 7 37.54 4.45 -27.87
CA LEU A 7 36.35 5.29 -27.70
C LEU A 7 36.37 6.40 -28.76
N THR A 8 35.26 6.58 -29.49
CA THR A 8 35.16 7.66 -30.48
C THR A 8 35.13 9.01 -29.76
N LEU A 9 35.61 10.07 -30.44
CA LEU A 9 35.68 11.42 -29.89
C LEU A 9 34.32 11.91 -29.35
N SER A 10 33.23 11.48 -29.99
CA SER A 10 31.85 11.76 -29.56
C SER A 10 31.52 11.14 -28.20
N THR A 11 31.86 9.86 -28.00
CA THR A 11 31.63 9.18 -26.71
C THR A 11 32.45 9.80 -25.59
N PHE A 12 33.67 10.26 -25.89
CA PHE A 12 34.53 10.95 -24.92
C PHE A 12 33.97 12.32 -24.51
N ILE A 13 33.43 13.10 -25.47
CA ILE A 13 32.77 14.38 -25.18
C ILE A 13 31.51 14.19 -24.33
N ILE A 14 30.68 13.20 -24.66
CA ILE A 14 29.48 12.87 -23.88
C ILE A 14 29.85 12.45 -22.44
N TYR A 15 30.92 11.66 -22.29
CA TYR A 15 31.42 11.25 -20.98
C TYR A 15 31.88 12.45 -20.14
N LEU A 16 32.62 13.40 -20.73
CA LEU A 16 33.04 14.62 -20.03
C LEU A 16 31.84 15.50 -19.63
N TYR A 17 30.84 15.62 -20.49
CA TYR A 17 29.61 16.35 -20.18
C TYR A 17 28.82 15.71 -19.03
N LEU A 18 28.69 14.38 -19.03
CA LEU A 18 28.07 13.62 -17.94
C LEU A 18 28.82 13.81 -16.62
N LEU A 19 30.16 13.77 -16.64
CA LEU A 19 30.96 14.03 -15.45
C LEU A 19 30.77 15.45 -14.92
N ASP A 20 30.59 16.43 -15.80
CA ASP A 20 30.31 17.80 -15.38
C ASP A 20 28.93 17.93 -14.74
N LEU A 21 27.88 17.35 -15.33
CA LEU A 21 26.55 17.29 -14.73
C LEU A 21 26.57 16.59 -13.35
N ILE A 22 27.27 15.45 -13.24
CA ILE A 22 27.44 14.73 -11.97
C ILE A 22 28.15 15.60 -10.93
N LYS A 23 29.17 16.38 -11.33
CA LYS A 23 29.85 17.31 -10.42
C LYS A 23 28.92 18.44 -9.96
N GLN A 24 28.13 19.01 -10.87
CA GLN A 24 27.16 20.05 -10.56
C GLN A 24 26.11 19.55 -9.56
N ASP A 25 25.53 18.37 -9.80
CA ASP A 25 24.56 17.74 -8.88
C ASP A 25 25.17 17.45 -7.51
N ASN A 26 26.40 16.91 -7.47
CA ASN A 26 27.09 16.66 -6.21
C ASN A 26 27.37 17.95 -5.43
N ASN A 27 27.69 19.04 -6.12
CA ASN A 27 27.88 20.35 -5.49
C ASN A 27 26.56 20.90 -4.94
N LEU A 28 25.44 20.73 -5.65
CA LEU A 28 24.10 21.08 -5.16
C LEU A 28 23.69 20.26 -3.93
N LEU A 29 23.98 18.95 -3.94
CA LEU A 29 23.73 18.08 -2.79
C LEU A 29 24.59 18.48 -1.58
N ARG A 30 25.85 18.89 -1.81
CA ARG A 30 26.75 19.37 -0.76
C ARG A 30 26.33 20.75 -0.23
N SER A 31 25.91 21.68 -1.08
CA SER A 31 25.39 22.98 -0.63
C SER A 31 24.11 22.82 0.20
N ASN A 32 23.21 21.93 -0.21
CA ASN A 32 22.05 21.53 0.59
C ASN A 32 22.45 20.79 1.88
N SER A 33 23.57 20.07 1.89
CA SER A 33 24.10 19.44 3.10
C SER A 33 24.63 20.47 4.12
N ILE A 34 25.11 21.62 3.68
CA ILE A 34 25.52 22.74 4.54
C ILE A 34 24.28 23.41 5.17
N LEU A 35 23.10 23.27 4.55
CA LEU A 35 21.81 23.70 5.13
C LEU A 35 21.22 22.69 6.13
N LYS A 36 21.83 21.51 6.36
CA LYS A 36 21.33 20.46 7.28
C LYS A 36 21.20 20.88 8.75
N GLY A 37 21.75 22.02 9.14
CA GLY A 37 21.58 22.57 10.50
C GLY A 37 20.23 23.28 10.73
N LYS A 38 19.46 23.54 9.67
CA LYS A 38 18.13 24.16 9.77
C LYS A 38 17.10 23.22 9.17
N ASN A 39 16.09 22.90 9.97
CA ASN A 39 14.97 22.03 9.63
C ASN A 39 14.05 22.76 8.62
N TYR A 40 14.51 22.91 7.39
CA TYR A 40 13.73 23.52 6.33
C TYR A 40 12.71 22.51 5.82
N ASN A 41 11.44 22.88 5.91
CA ASN A 41 10.38 22.11 5.28
C ASN A 41 10.62 22.12 3.76
N ASN A 42 10.55 20.95 3.12
CA ASN A 42 10.60 20.80 1.66
C ASN A 42 9.36 21.38 0.94
N VAL A 43 8.44 21.95 1.71
CA VAL A 43 7.20 22.58 1.25
C VAL A 43 7.05 23.94 1.93
N SER A 44 6.67 24.94 1.14
CA SER A 44 6.39 26.30 1.62
C SER A 44 5.21 26.33 2.60
N LEU A 45 5.08 27.44 3.34
CA LEU A 45 3.92 27.64 4.22
C LEU A 45 2.60 27.60 3.44
N ALA A 46 2.53 28.27 2.29
CA ALA A 46 1.35 28.28 1.43
C ALA A 46 1.00 26.87 0.94
N GLN A 47 1.99 26.07 0.50
CA GLN A 47 1.76 24.68 0.10
C GLN A 47 1.24 23.82 1.25
N ARG A 48 1.76 23.97 2.47
CA ARG A 48 1.25 23.25 3.64
C ARG A 48 -0.19 23.64 3.98
N GLN A 49 -0.53 24.91 3.88
CA GLN A 49 -1.90 25.39 4.04
C GLN A 49 -2.82 24.78 2.97
N THR A 50 -2.37 24.73 1.71
CA THR A 50 -3.11 24.09 0.61
C THR A 50 -3.29 22.59 0.83
N ILE A 51 -2.24 21.86 1.22
CA ILE A 51 -2.33 20.42 1.55
C ILE A 51 -3.33 20.20 2.68
N ASN A 52 -3.29 21.04 3.72
CA ASN A 52 -4.25 20.97 4.82
C ASN A 52 -5.69 21.26 4.37
N ARG A 53 -5.89 22.21 3.45
CA ARG A 53 -7.20 22.51 2.85
C ARG A 53 -7.71 21.33 2.03
N LEU A 54 -6.88 20.77 1.16
CA LEU A 54 -7.21 19.60 0.33
C LEU A 54 -7.56 18.38 1.20
N ARG A 55 -6.78 18.13 2.25
CA ARG A 55 -7.03 17.03 3.20
C ARG A 55 -8.38 17.17 3.94
N LYS A 56 -8.84 18.40 4.17
CA LYS A 56 -10.10 18.71 4.86
C LYS A 56 -11.29 18.79 3.91
N ASN A 57 -11.08 18.72 2.60
CA ASN A 57 -12.17 18.78 1.63
C ASN A 57 -12.80 17.39 1.46
N ASN A 58 -14.05 17.25 1.89
CA ASN A 58 -14.81 16.00 1.81
C ASN A 58 -15.41 15.74 0.42
N GLU A 59 -15.39 16.71 -0.48
CA GLU A 59 -15.90 16.58 -1.86
C GLU A 59 -14.90 15.89 -2.79
N ILE A 60 -13.65 15.71 -2.36
CA ILE A 60 -12.60 15.08 -3.15
C ILE A 60 -12.03 13.84 -2.45
N ILE A 61 -11.62 12.88 -3.25
CA ILE A 61 -10.83 11.73 -2.84
C ILE A 61 -9.44 11.85 -3.46
N ILE A 62 -8.42 11.73 -2.60
CA ILE A 62 -7.01 11.73 -3.00
C ILE A 62 -6.46 10.32 -2.76
N LYS A 63 -6.10 9.61 -3.83
CA LYS A 63 -5.57 8.24 -3.76
C LYS A 63 -4.40 8.05 -4.73
N PRO A 64 -3.45 7.16 -4.43
CA PRO A 64 -2.48 6.75 -5.43
C PRO A 64 -3.17 6.02 -6.58
N ALA A 65 -2.67 6.23 -7.79
CA ALA A 65 -3.06 5.45 -8.95
C ALA A 65 -2.63 3.99 -8.79
N ASP A 66 -3.36 3.11 -9.46
CA ASP A 66 -3.08 1.67 -9.48
C ASP A 66 -1.69 1.31 -10.05
N LYS A 67 -1.18 2.15 -10.96
CA LYS A 67 0.12 2.00 -11.64
C LYS A 67 0.72 3.38 -11.95
N GLY A 68 2.05 3.43 -12.03
CA GLY A 68 2.78 4.60 -12.52
C GLY A 68 3.08 5.68 -11.48
N GLY A 69 2.89 5.42 -10.19
CA GLY A 69 3.31 6.33 -9.10
C GLY A 69 2.57 7.67 -9.03
N GLN A 70 1.50 7.85 -9.80
CA GLN A 70 0.73 9.08 -9.86
C GLN A 70 -0.23 9.20 -8.66
N ILE A 71 -0.59 10.44 -8.31
CA ILE A 71 -1.66 10.74 -7.36
C ILE A 71 -2.90 11.18 -8.15
N VAL A 72 -4.05 10.60 -7.82
CA VAL A 72 -5.33 10.93 -8.43
C VAL A 72 -6.15 11.72 -7.44
N ILE A 73 -6.59 12.89 -7.88
CA ILE A 73 -7.62 13.69 -7.22
C ILE A 73 -8.89 13.48 -8.04
N GLN A 74 -9.93 12.97 -7.40
CA GLN A 74 -11.21 12.70 -8.05
C GLN A 74 -12.36 13.18 -7.17
N ASP A 75 -13.48 13.47 -7.81
CA ASP A 75 -14.73 13.75 -7.13
C ASP A 75 -15.17 12.57 -6.24
N HIS A 76 -15.63 12.88 -5.03
CA HIS A 76 -16.02 11.90 -4.03
C HIS A 76 -17.20 11.04 -4.50
N PHE A 77 -18.18 11.63 -5.15
CA PHE A 77 -19.34 10.91 -5.68
C PHE A 77 -18.94 9.91 -6.76
N HIS A 78 -18.07 10.29 -7.70
CA HIS A 78 -17.55 9.37 -8.71
C HIS A 78 -16.75 8.19 -8.11
N TYR A 79 -16.02 8.41 -7.02
CA TYR A 79 -15.31 7.34 -6.32
C TYR A 79 -16.29 6.34 -5.70
N LEU A 80 -17.33 6.84 -5.03
CA LEU A 80 -18.37 6.00 -4.44
C LEU A 80 -19.16 5.25 -5.51
N LEU A 81 -19.44 5.87 -6.65
CA LEU A 81 -20.13 5.23 -7.78
C LEU A 81 -19.40 3.95 -8.22
N GLU A 82 -18.07 4.01 -8.38
CA GLU A 82 -17.30 2.81 -8.73
C GLU A 82 -17.23 1.80 -7.58
N ALA A 83 -17.15 2.26 -6.33
CA ALA A 83 -17.15 1.36 -5.17
C ALA A 83 -18.47 0.56 -5.09
N GLU A 84 -19.60 1.24 -5.19
CA GLU A 84 -20.93 0.63 -5.20
C GLU A 84 -21.11 -0.31 -6.38
N ARG A 85 -20.68 0.08 -7.59
CA ARG A 85 -20.74 -0.82 -8.76
C ARG A 85 -20.03 -2.15 -8.51
N GLN A 86 -18.90 -2.13 -7.80
CA GLN A 86 -18.19 -3.37 -7.44
C GLN A 86 -18.90 -4.14 -6.32
N LEU A 87 -19.26 -3.48 -5.22
CA LEU A 87 -19.88 -4.13 -4.04
C LEU A 87 -21.29 -4.66 -4.31
N GLN A 88 -22.01 -4.08 -5.27
CA GLN A 88 -23.33 -4.53 -5.69
C GLN A 88 -23.28 -5.76 -6.62
N ASN A 89 -22.10 -6.16 -7.09
CA ASN A 89 -21.97 -7.30 -7.97
C ASN A 89 -22.18 -8.64 -7.22
N ARG A 90 -23.42 -9.16 -7.30
CA ARG A 90 -23.84 -10.43 -6.67
C ARG A 90 -23.19 -11.68 -7.25
N LYS A 91 -22.49 -11.59 -8.38
CA LYS A 91 -21.67 -12.69 -8.90
C LYS A 91 -20.45 -12.96 -8.02
N TYR A 92 -19.90 -11.92 -7.38
CA TYR A 92 -18.65 -11.99 -6.62
C TYR A 92 -18.82 -11.71 -5.12
N TYR A 93 -19.85 -10.93 -4.72
CA TYR A 93 -20.05 -10.50 -3.35
C TYR A 93 -21.45 -10.79 -2.83
N ILE A 94 -21.53 -11.18 -1.56
CA ILE A 94 -22.79 -11.37 -0.82
C ILE A 94 -22.77 -10.40 0.37
N PRO A 95 -23.83 -9.59 0.57
CA PRO A 95 -23.94 -8.73 1.73
C PRO A 95 -23.98 -9.54 3.03
N LEU A 96 -23.21 -9.11 4.02
CA LEU A 96 -23.29 -9.67 5.37
C LEU A 96 -24.42 -8.99 6.14
N GLN A 97 -25.25 -9.78 6.83
CA GLN A 97 -26.29 -9.23 7.73
C GLN A 97 -25.68 -8.57 8.97
N ASN A 98 -24.58 -9.13 9.48
CA ASN A 98 -23.88 -8.65 10.67
C ASN A 98 -22.35 -8.70 10.44
N PRO A 99 -21.58 -7.81 11.09
CA PRO A 99 -20.12 -7.90 11.09
C PRO A 99 -19.64 -9.25 11.65
N LEU A 100 -18.73 -9.90 10.93
CA LEU A 100 -18.15 -11.19 11.36
C LEU A 100 -17.03 -11.03 12.40
N GLN A 101 -16.40 -9.84 12.46
CA GLN A 101 -15.21 -9.57 13.28
C GLN A 101 -15.34 -9.97 14.76
N PRO A 102 -16.44 -9.70 15.47
CA PRO A 102 -16.55 -10.11 16.88
C PRO A 102 -16.51 -11.63 17.06
N VAL A 103 -17.19 -12.36 16.18
CA VAL A 103 -17.26 -13.84 16.21
C VAL A 103 -15.91 -14.43 15.83
N THR A 104 -15.26 -13.91 14.78
CA THR A 104 -13.94 -14.41 14.34
C THR A 104 -12.86 -14.09 15.37
N SER A 105 -12.92 -12.93 16.05
CA SER A 105 -11.97 -12.57 17.10
C SER A 105 -11.99 -13.54 18.28
N ILE A 106 -13.18 -13.93 18.75
CA ILE A 106 -13.32 -14.91 19.85
C ILE A 106 -12.72 -16.25 19.43
N LYS A 107 -13.11 -16.77 18.26
CA LYS A 107 -12.61 -18.05 17.73
C LYS A 107 -11.08 -18.06 17.58
N ILE A 108 -10.52 -16.95 17.11
CA ILE A 108 -9.06 -16.79 16.99
C ILE A 108 -8.39 -16.93 18.35
N LYS A 109 -8.89 -16.22 19.37
CA LYS A 109 -8.32 -16.29 20.73
C LYS A 109 -8.43 -17.69 21.31
N GLU A 110 -9.58 -18.36 21.15
CA GLU A 110 -9.78 -19.75 21.58
C GLU A 110 -8.77 -20.72 20.94
N ILE A 111 -8.53 -20.58 19.63
CA ILE A 111 -7.54 -21.38 18.91
C ILE A 111 -6.13 -21.12 19.44
N VAL A 112 -5.75 -19.85 19.63
CA VAL A 112 -4.42 -19.48 20.13
C VAL A 112 -4.22 -19.97 21.57
N ASP A 113 -5.25 -19.89 22.42
CA ASP A 113 -5.23 -20.43 23.78
C ASP A 113 -5.02 -21.94 23.77
N SER A 114 -5.71 -22.66 22.88
CA SER A 114 -5.55 -24.11 22.71
C SER A 114 -4.14 -24.46 22.25
N LEU A 115 -3.59 -23.75 21.26
CA LEU A 115 -2.21 -23.95 20.80
C LEU A 115 -1.18 -23.77 21.91
N TYR A 116 -1.37 -22.75 22.75
CA TYR A 116 -0.50 -22.47 23.88
C TYR A 116 -0.62 -23.54 24.97
N THR A 117 -1.84 -23.95 25.29
CA THR A 117 -2.12 -24.97 26.31
C THR A 117 -1.48 -26.30 25.92
N ASN A 118 -1.58 -26.67 24.65
CA ASN A 118 -0.98 -27.86 24.06
C ASN A 118 0.52 -27.72 23.75
N LYS A 119 1.16 -26.61 24.15
CA LYS A 119 2.60 -26.36 24.01
C LYS A 119 3.12 -26.34 22.56
N TYR A 120 2.25 -26.06 21.58
CA TYR A 120 2.66 -25.87 20.19
C TYR A 120 3.31 -24.49 19.94
N ILE A 121 2.99 -23.51 20.78
CA ILE A 121 3.53 -22.15 20.70
C ILE A 121 4.02 -21.66 22.05
N THR A 122 5.00 -20.74 22.04
CA THR A 122 5.52 -20.07 23.23
C THR A 122 4.57 -18.98 23.73
N ALA A 123 4.80 -18.46 24.93
CA ALA A 123 4.04 -17.33 25.47
C ALA A 123 4.22 -16.05 24.62
N GLU A 124 5.43 -15.83 24.08
CA GLU A 124 5.71 -14.72 23.18
C GLU A 124 4.92 -14.84 21.87
N GLN A 125 4.89 -16.04 21.28
CA GLN A 125 4.10 -16.32 20.08
C GLN A 125 2.60 -16.14 20.34
N LYS A 126 2.09 -16.59 21.50
CA LYS A 126 0.72 -16.34 21.92
C LYS A 126 0.42 -14.84 21.97
N TYR A 127 1.26 -14.06 22.64
CA TYR A 127 1.08 -12.61 22.76
C TYR A 127 1.09 -11.91 21.40
N TYR A 128 2.01 -12.31 20.52
CA TYR A 128 2.02 -11.81 19.13
C TYR A 128 0.72 -12.14 18.39
N LEU A 129 0.27 -13.40 18.45
CA LEU A 129 -0.92 -13.87 17.73
C LEU A 129 -2.24 -13.29 18.26
N TYR A 130 -2.29 -12.85 19.52
CA TYR A 130 -3.44 -12.16 20.10
C TYR A 130 -3.72 -10.81 19.42
N GLY A 131 -2.68 -10.14 18.94
CA GLY A 131 -2.79 -8.82 18.36
C GLY A 131 -3.14 -7.73 19.38
N PRO A 132 -3.52 -6.52 18.90
CA PRO A 132 -3.84 -5.39 19.76
C PRO A 132 -5.19 -5.56 20.45
N ASP A 133 -5.37 -4.88 21.58
CA ASP A 133 -6.64 -4.85 22.30
C ASP A 133 -7.77 -4.18 21.49
N SER A 134 -7.41 -3.16 20.70
CA SER A 134 -8.34 -2.47 19.81
C SER A 134 -8.19 -2.98 18.37
N LEU A 135 -9.20 -3.72 17.94
CA LEU A 135 -9.29 -4.25 16.59
C LEU A 135 -9.89 -3.21 15.65
N ARG A 136 -9.28 -3.06 14.47
CA ARG A 136 -9.80 -2.21 13.40
C ARG A 136 -10.69 -3.06 12.48
N PRO A 137 -11.88 -2.57 12.08
CA PRO A 137 -12.63 -3.24 11.03
C PRO A 137 -11.85 -3.22 9.71
N ARG A 138 -12.02 -4.27 8.89
CA ARG A 138 -11.48 -4.29 7.53
C ARG A 138 -12.06 -3.12 6.73
N CYS A 139 -11.19 -2.37 6.05
CA CYS A 139 -11.61 -1.21 5.26
C CYS A 139 -11.52 -1.50 3.76
N PHE A 140 -12.63 -1.35 3.05
CA PHE A 140 -12.65 -1.38 1.59
C PHE A 140 -12.25 -0.02 1.01
N TYR A 141 -11.38 -0.02 0.01
CA TYR A 141 -11.10 1.16 -0.81
C TYR A 141 -10.60 0.75 -2.19
N LEU A 142 -10.61 1.72 -3.10
CA LEU A 142 -10.18 1.55 -4.48
C LEU A 142 -8.88 2.31 -4.79
N LEU A 143 -8.05 1.73 -5.64
CA LEU A 143 -6.98 2.44 -6.36
C LEU A 143 -7.44 2.73 -7.80
N PRO A 144 -7.48 3.99 -8.26
CA PRO A 144 -7.94 4.32 -9.61
C PRO A 144 -7.02 3.76 -10.70
N LYS A 145 -7.59 3.01 -11.65
CA LYS A 145 -6.91 2.42 -12.81
C LYS A 145 -6.88 3.38 -14.00
N ILE A 146 -6.30 4.56 -13.83
CA ILE A 146 -6.24 5.61 -14.87
C ILE A 146 -5.48 5.20 -16.15
N HIS A 147 -4.67 4.14 -16.06
CA HIS A 147 -3.92 3.54 -17.18
C HIS A 147 -4.78 2.69 -18.12
N LYS A 148 -6.05 2.47 -17.80
CA LYS A 148 -6.99 1.73 -18.66
C LYS A 148 -7.61 2.66 -19.69
N ASP A 149 -7.97 2.06 -20.82
CA ASP A 149 -8.64 2.72 -21.94
C ASP A 149 -9.83 3.56 -21.43
N PRO A 150 -9.90 4.87 -21.75
CA PRO A 150 -11.02 5.73 -21.39
C PRO A 150 -12.41 5.18 -21.69
N ASP A 151 -12.58 4.39 -22.76
CA ASP A 151 -13.88 3.81 -23.13
C ASP A 151 -14.29 2.67 -22.19
N SER A 152 -13.30 1.96 -21.63
CA SER A 152 -13.52 0.84 -20.69
C SER A 152 -13.76 1.25 -19.25
N ARG A 153 -13.76 2.55 -18.96
CA ARG A 153 -13.91 3.10 -17.62
C ARG A 153 -15.35 2.93 -17.11
N THR A 154 -15.53 2.97 -15.79
CA THR A 154 -16.85 2.83 -15.12
C THR A 154 -17.89 3.78 -15.69
N VAL A 155 -17.47 5.03 -15.92
CA VAL A 155 -18.15 5.97 -16.79
C VAL A 155 -17.13 6.36 -17.84
N PRO A 156 -17.39 6.12 -19.14
CA PRO A 156 -16.46 6.43 -20.22
C PRO A 156 -15.91 7.85 -20.11
N HIS A 157 -14.59 7.98 -20.27
CA HIS A 157 -13.83 9.23 -20.14
C HIS A 157 -13.93 10.00 -18.80
N LYS A 158 -14.71 9.52 -17.81
CA LYS A 158 -15.02 10.29 -16.60
C LYS A 158 -14.60 9.59 -15.31
N VAL A 159 -15.04 8.35 -15.09
CA VAL A 159 -14.86 7.65 -13.80
C VAL A 159 -13.98 6.42 -14.03
N PRO A 160 -12.71 6.42 -13.60
CA PRO A 160 -11.83 5.28 -13.80
C PRO A 160 -12.33 4.06 -13.02
N MET A 161 -12.10 2.86 -13.57
CA MET A 161 -12.26 1.62 -12.80
C MET A 161 -11.35 1.62 -11.57
N GLY A 162 -11.80 0.96 -10.50
CA GLY A 162 -11.02 0.78 -9.27
C GLY A 162 -10.34 -0.59 -9.19
N ARG A 163 -9.14 -0.67 -8.63
CA ARG A 163 -8.66 -1.92 -8.03
C ARG A 163 -9.25 -2.04 -6.62
N PRO A 164 -10.13 -3.02 -6.33
CA PRO A 164 -10.63 -3.23 -4.98
C PRO A 164 -9.50 -3.68 -4.06
N ILE A 165 -9.42 -3.05 -2.89
CA ILE A 165 -8.52 -3.43 -1.81
C ILE A 165 -9.35 -3.51 -0.53
N VAL A 166 -9.20 -4.61 0.20
CA VAL A 166 -9.68 -4.75 1.57
C VAL A 166 -8.46 -4.75 2.48
N SER A 167 -8.32 -3.70 3.30
CA SER A 167 -7.20 -3.62 4.22
C SER A 167 -7.46 -4.43 5.47
N ASP A 168 -6.63 -5.45 5.66
CA ASP A 168 -6.62 -6.30 6.86
C ASP A 168 -5.76 -5.74 8.00
N CYS A 169 -5.10 -4.60 7.81
CA CYS A 169 -4.20 -4.04 8.81
C CYS A 169 -4.94 -3.74 10.13
N GLY A 170 -4.46 -4.35 11.21
CA GLY A 170 -5.04 -4.19 12.55
C GLY A 170 -6.38 -4.90 12.76
N SER A 171 -6.79 -5.79 11.84
CA SER A 171 -7.96 -6.65 12.03
C SER A 171 -7.67 -7.79 13.02
N GLU A 172 -8.70 -8.56 13.36
CA GLU A 172 -8.60 -9.72 14.23
C GLU A 172 -7.70 -10.84 13.70
N SER A 173 -7.53 -10.91 12.38
CA SER A 173 -6.74 -11.95 11.70
C SER A 173 -5.36 -11.48 11.30
N TYR A 174 -5.04 -10.20 11.48
CA TYR A 174 -3.85 -9.56 10.91
C TYR A 174 -2.54 -10.23 11.37
N GLN A 175 -2.42 -10.58 12.65
CA GLN A 175 -1.21 -11.19 13.20
C GLN A 175 -1.05 -12.65 12.77
N ILE A 176 -2.16 -13.37 12.59
CA ILE A 176 -2.15 -14.76 12.11
C ILE A 176 -1.84 -14.80 10.61
N GLY A 177 -2.38 -13.86 9.84
CA GLY A 177 -2.14 -13.75 8.40
C GLY A 177 -0.73 -13.28 8.05
N GLN A 178 -0.01 -12.69 9.00
CA GLN A 178 1.41 -12.40 8.83
C GLN A 178 2.21 -13.68 9.02
N THR A 179 3.01 -14.06 8.02
CA THR A 179 4.05 -15.07 8.21
C THR A 179 5.10 -14.50 9.16
N PRO A 180 5.22 -14.96 10.40
CA PRO A 180 6.16 -14.34 11.32
C PRO A 180 7.53 -14.92 11.01
N LYS A 181 8.56 -14.07 10.98
CA LYS A 181 9.96 -14.49 10.73
C LYS A 181 10.48 -15.50 11.77
N THR A 182 9.75 -15.66 12.88
CA THR A 182 10.09 -16.48 14.05
C THR A 182 9.42 -17.86 14.08
N PHE A 183 8.57 -18.20 13.10
CA PHE A 183 8.05 -19.57 13.02
C PHE A 183 9.08 -20.43 12.25
N PRO A 184 9.55 -21.56 12.83
CA PRO A 184 10.32 -22.52 12.05
C PRO A 184 9.48 -22.95 10.84
N PRO A 185 10.09 -23.21 9.67
CA PRO A 185 9.34 -23.60 8.49
C PRO A 185 8.48 -24.83 8.84
N ALA A 186 7.17 -24.64 8.81
CA ALA A 186 6.24 -25.73 8.98
C ALA A 186 6.54 -26.76 7.88
N LYS A 187 6.87 -27.99 8.28
CA LYS A 187 6.98 -29.10 7.34
C LYS A 187 5.62 -29.20 6.65
N LYS A 188 5.59 -28.99 5.33
CA LYS A 188 4.37 -29.08 4.53
C LYS A 188 3.76 -30.47 4.72
N THR A 189 2.74 -30.58 5.57
CA THR A 189 1.76 -31.65 5.49
C THR A 189 0.67 -31.19 4.51
N GLN A 190 0.37 -32.06 3.55
CA GLN A 190 -0.63 -31.81 2.52
C GLN A 190 -2.01 -31.56 3.14
N GLY A 191 -2.72 -30.57 2.60
CA GLY A 191 -4.15 -30.35 2.83
C GLY A 191 -4.47 -29.29 3.88
N HIS A 192 -4.91 -28.12 3.44
CA HIS A 192 -6.33 -27.73 3.48
C HIS A 192 -6.52 -26.28 3.02
N LEU A 193 -7.70 -26.07 2.42
CA LEU A 193 -8.19 -24.82 1.83
C LEU A 193 -8.08 -23.64 2.80
N PHE A 194 -7.47 -22.54 2.33
CA PHE A 194 -7.64 -21.23 2.92
C PHE A 194 -8.83 -20.54 2.24
N TYR A 195 -9.98 -20.50 2.92
CA TYR A 195 -11.05 -19.56 2.58
C TYR A 195 -10.75 -18.23 3.26
N PHE A 196 -10.42 -17.21 2.48
CA PHE A 196 -10.47 -15.82 2.93
C PHE A 196 -11.86 -15.24 2.58
N LEU A 197 -12.53 -14.66 3.57
CA LEU A 197 -13.65 -13.72 3.43
C LEU A 197 -13.18 -12.32 3.86
#